data_AF-A0A5M9WNF9-F1
#
_entry.id   AF-A0A5M9WNF9-F1
#
_cell.length_a   1.000
_cell.length_b   1.000
_cell.length_c   1.000
_cell.angle_alpha   90.00
_cell.angle_beta   90.00
_cell.angle_gamma   90.00
#
_symmetry.space_group_name_H-M   'P 1'
#
loop_
_entity.id
_entity.type
_entity.pdbx_description
1 polymer ?
#
loop_
_entity_poly.entity_id
_entity_poly.type
_entity_poly.pdbx_seq_one_letter_code
_entity_poly.pdbx_strand_id
1 'polypeptide(L)'
;MEMTLPVYHIHVSAKEYQRLTSNIWSETFVNGTMQMDGKQLPIRIRYRGGHTRAYEKKSFEIRTASRTFHFNAEYDDPSLLRNALSFQFFESIGVPAPDTRHCVLYLNDQLAGVYVRIEGVKSSFFRQRRMPVRSIFYAVNDNANFALSTGSSHSENSQLSGYSLIRGNTEDRRRLHRFIQQLNMKSKMDLFRFLQSRVDIDNYLRWLSGAVLTGNFDGFHQNYTWYEKVKSGKYGILPWDYEGTWGRNCYGAKVNPNLVRIQGYNKLTGRLLAFRTFREQYKKLMKQHLERAFTEKRIMPLVYRLHDEIREDVGNDPYMKWPMNVFLNEPEKIRTYVKERREYVGTALKQL
;
A
#
# COMPACT_ATOMS: atom_id res chain seq x y z
N MET A 1 -16.94 -25.80 7.61
CA MET A 1 -17.68 -24.52 7.62
C MET A 1 -17.31 -23.83 6.33
N GLU A 2 -18.23 -23.74 5.38
CA GLU A 2 -18.07 -22.87 4.20
C GLU A 2 -17.75 -21.46 4.70
N MET A 3 -16.54 -20.99 4.40
CA MET A 3 -16.12 -19.63 4.72
C MET A 3 -16.60 -18.73 3.60
N THR A 4 -17.90 -18.45 3.56
CA THR A 4 -18.47 -17.56 2.55
C THR A 4 -17.92 -16.15 2.72
N LEU A 5 -17.48 -15.53 1.63
CA LEU A 5 -17.03 -14.14 1.66
C LEU A 5 -18.16 -13.22 2.17
N PRO A 6 -17.84 -12.14 2.90
CA PRO A 6 -18.83 -11.13 3.23
C PRO A 6 -19.38 -10.51 1.94
N VAL A 7 -20.70 -10.40 1.85
CA VAL A 7 -21.40 -9.77 0.72
C VAL A 7 -21.78 -8.34 1.10
N TYR A 8 -21.51 -7.39 0.20
CA TYR A 8 -21.88 -5.99 0.36
C TYR A 8 -22.83 -5.59 -0.76
N HIS A 9 -24.03 -5.13 -0.40
CA HIS A 9 -24.98 -4.56 -1.35
C HIS A 9 -24.90 -3.04 -1.29
N ILE A 10 -24.51 -2.42 -2.39
CA ILE A 10 -24.52 -0.98 -2.57
C ILE A 10 -25.72 -0.60 -3.42
N HIS A 11 -26.48 0.38 -2.93
CA HIS A 11 -27.57 0.99 -3.69
C HIS A 11 -27.29 2.48 -3.89
N VAL A 12 -27.35 2.92 -5.14
CA VAL A 12 -27.20 4.31 -5.58
C VAL A 12 -28.40 4.61 -6.49
N SER A 13 -29.16 5.67 -6.18
CA SER A 13 -30.34 6.04 -6.98
C SER A 13 -29.98 6.32 -8.43
N ALA A 14 -30.92 6.16 -9.36
CA ALA A 14 -30.66 6.36 -10.80
C ALA A 14 -29.99 7.71 -11.11
N LYS A 15 -30.43 8.79 -10.46
CA LYS A 15 -29.83 10.13 -10.60
C LYS A 15 -28.38 10.17 -10.10
N GLU A 16 -28.10 9.60 -8.94
CA GLU A 16 -26.74 9.57 -8.38
C GLU A 16 -25.84 8.62 -9.19
N TYR A 17 -26.38 7.53 -9.72
CA TYR A 17 -25.64 6.59 -10.57
C TYR A 17 -25.26 7.25 -11.89
N GLN A 18 -26.17 7.97 -12.53
CA GLN A 18 -25.86 8.78 -13.72
C GLN A 18 -24.75 9.81 -13.44
N ARG A 19 -24.75 10.44 -12.25
CA ARG A 19 -23.68 11.35 -11.84
C ARG A 19 -22.35 10.64 -11.60
N LEU A 20 -22.38 9.42 -11.06
CA LEU A 20 -21.20 8.60 -10.85
C LEU A 20 -20.59 8.18 -12.18
N THR A 21 -21.41 7.80 -13.16
CA THR A 21 -20.94 7.25 -14.44
C THR A 21 -20.65 8.30 -15.52
N SER A 22 -21.17 9.53 -15.39
CA SER A 22 -21.00 10.57 -16.42
C SER A 22 -19.55 11.04 -16.62
N ASN A 23 -18.73 10.96 -15.57
CA ASN A 23 -17.30 11.27 -15.65
C ASN A 23 -16.51 10.37 -14.69
N ILE A 24 -15.88 9.33 -15.24
CA ILE A 24 -15.09 8.37 -14.46
C ILE A 24 -13.89 9.01 -13.74
N TRP A 25 -13.42 10.19 -14.19
CA TRP A 25 -12.32 10.93 -13.59
C TRP A 25 -12.76 11.91 -12.50
N SER A 26 -14.07 12.03 -12.25
CA SER A 26 -14.60 12.90 -11.21
C SER A 26 -14.13 12.48 -9.83
N GLU A 27 -13.63 13.43 -9.05
CA GLU A 27 -13.33 13.25 -7.62
C GLU A 27 -14.57 13.43 -6.73
N THR A 28 -15.71 13.79 -7.31
CA THR A 28 -16.94 14.10 -6.58
C THR A 28 -17.62 12.81 -6.11
N PHE A 29 -17.96 12.78 -4.83
CA PHE A 29 -18.76 11.69 -4.27
C PHE A 29 -20.24 11.87 -4.56
N VAL A 30 -20.90 10.77 -4.89
CA VAL A 30 -22.36 10.63 -4.93
C VAL A 30 -22.87 9.96 -3.66
N ASN A 31 -24.15 10.13 -3.35
CA ASN A 31 -24.78 9.52 -2.19
C ASN A 31 -25.34 8.13 -2.52
N GLY A 32 -25.30 7.22 -1.55
CA GLY A 32 -25.89 5.89 -1.64
C GLY A 32 -26.09 5.24 -0.28
N THR A 33 -26.45 3.96 -0.28
CA THR A 33 -26.49 3.13 0.93
C THR A 33 -25.68 1.86 0.70
N MET A 34 -25.15 1.29 1.79
CA MET A 34 -24.45 0.02 1.77
C MET A 34 -24.98 -0.87 2.89
N GLN A 35 -25.30 -2.12 2.58
CA GLN A 35 -25.54 -3.14 3.58
C GLN A 35 -24.19 -3.73 4.03
N MET A 36 -23.92 -3.66 5.33
CA MET A 36 -22.72 -4.19 5.96
C MET A 36 -23.08 -4.75 7.33
N ASP A 37 -22.67 -5.99 7.61
CA ASP A 37 -22.91 -6.68 8.89
C ASP A 37 -24.40 -6.67 9.31
N GLY A 38 -25.30 -6.94 8.35
CA GLY A 38 -26.75 -6.96 8.57
C GLY A 38 -27.40 -5.59 8.77
N LYS A 39 -26.66 -4.48 8.60
CA LYS A 39 -27.19 -3.12 8.76
C LYS A 39 -27.03 -2.32 7.48
N GLN A 40 -28.07 -1.56 7.12
CA GLN A 40 -27.97 -0.57 6.06
C GLN A 40 -27.38 0.74 6.62
N LEU A 41 -26.38 1.28 5.92
CA LEU A 41 -25.68 2.49 6.33
C LEU A 41 -25.65 3.50 5.18
N PRO A 42 -25.85 4.81 5.44
CA PRO A 42 -25.63 5.83 4.43
C PRO A 42 -24.14 5.91 4.08
N ILE A 43 -23.85 6.04 2.79
CA ILE A 43 -22.50 6.15 2.27
C ILE A 43 -22.38 7.27 1.24
N ARG A 44 -21.14 7.71 1.06
CA ARG A 44 -20.69 8.48 -0.09
C ARG A 44 -19.74 7.62 -0.90
N ILE A 45 -19.98 7.49 -2.21
CA ILE A 45 -19.19 6.64 -3.10
C ILE A 45 -18.66 7.43 -4.30
N ARG A 46 -17.46 7.07 -4.76
CA ARG A 46 -16.88 7.52 -6.03
C ARG A 46 -15.97 6.43 -6.59
N TYR A 47 -15.62 6.53 -7.86
CA TYR A 47 -14.51 5.75 -8.42
C TYR A 47 -13.17 6.16 -7.81
N ARG A 48 -12.24 5.21 -7.66
CA ARG A 48 -10.88 5.45 -7.16
C ARG A 48 -9.81 4.91 -8.09
N GLY A 49 -8.59 5.40 -7.86
CA GLY A 49 -7.38 5.01 -8.60
C GLY A 49 -7.01 6.03 -9.68
N GLY A 50 -5.96 5.71 -10.44
CA GLY A 50 -5.54 6.44 -11.62
C GLY A 50 -6.11 5.77 -12.87
N HIS A 51 -5.23 5.12 -13.64
CA HIS A 51 -5.60 4.40 -14.86
C HIS A 51 -6.68 3.32 -14.64
N THR A 52 -6.76 2.73 -13.43
CA THR A 52 -7.74 1.70 -13.06
C THR A 52 -9.20 2.15 -13.17
N ARG A 53 -9.48 3.46 -13.24
CA ARG A 53 -10.85 3.97 -13.46
C ARG A 53 -11.37 3.65 -14.86
N ALA A 54 -10.48 3.44 -15.82
CA ALA A 54 -10.83 3.07 -17.18
C ALA A 54 -11.21 1.57 -17.32
N TYR A 55 -10.91 0.74 -16.33
CA TYR A 55 -11.22 -0.68 -16.36
C TYR A 55 -12.70 -0.94 -16.29
N GLU A 56 -13.17 -2.00 -16.96
CA GLU A 56 -14.56 -2.43 -16.91
C GLU A 56 -15.03 -2.61 -15.46
N LYS A 57 -14.28 -3.41 -14.70
CA LYS A 57 -14.44 -3.59 -13.26
C LYS A 57 -13.90 -2.40 -12.48
N LYS A 58 -14.80 -1.49 -12.08
CA LYS A 58 -14.43 -0.26 -11.38
C LYS A 58 -14.04 -0.52 -9.93
N SER A 59 -13.09 0.26 -9.41
CA SER A 59 -12.77 0.31 -7.97
C SER A 59 -13.42 1.53 -7.30
N PHE A 60 -13.76 1.42 -6.03
CA PHE A 60 -14.52 2.44 -5.31
C PHE A 60 -13.82 2.97 -4.05
N GLU A 61 -13.88 4.27 -3.79
CA GLU A 61 -13.71 4.82 -2.44
C GLU A 61 -15.07 5.06 -1.83
N ILE A 62 -15.30 4.47 -0.66
CA ILE A 62 -16.56 4.55 0.07
C ILE A 62 -16.32 5.19 1.43
N ARG A 63 -17.08 6.23 1.74
CA ARG A 63 -17.04 6.93 3.03
C ARG A 63 -18.34 6.73 3.77
N THR A 64 -18.23 6.25 4.99
CA THR A 64 -19.29 6.27 6.00
C THR A 64 -19.12 7.50 6.89
N ALA A 65 -19.98 7.67 7.91
CA ALA A 65 -19.83 8.74 8.89
C ALA A 65 -18.49 8.71 9.65
N SER A 66 -17.89 7.53 9.85
CA SER A 66 -16.71 7.38 10.73
C SER A 66 -15.49 6.73 10.08
N ARG A 67 -15.65 6.10 8.91
CA ARG A 67 -14.60 5.31 8.23
C ARG A 67 -14.57 5.55 6.73
N THR A 68 -13.39 5.39 6.14
CA THR A 68 -13.21 5.29 4.69
C THR A 68 -12.75 3.87 4.38
N PHE A 69 -13.34 3.28 3.35
CA PHE A 69 -12.94 1.99 2.79
C PHE A 69 -12.61 2.18 1.32
N HIS A 70 -11.68 1.36 0.83
CA HIS A 70 -11.36 1.26 -0.59
C HIS A 70 -11.73 -0.15 -1.03
N PHE A 71 -12.65 -0.27 -1.98
CA PHE A 71 -13.01 -1.54 -2.61
C PHE A 71 -12.23 -1.62 -3.92
N ASN A 72 -11.13 -2.37 -3.88
CA ASN A 72 -10.28 -2.57 -5.03
C ASN A 72 -10.72 -3.78 -5.83
N ALA A 73 -10.86 -3.59 -7.14
CA ALA A 73 -11.15 -4.66 -8.07
C ALA A 73 -9.95 -5.61 -8.24
N GLU A 74 -8.73 -5.15 -7.92
CA GLU A 74 -7.46 -5.87 -8.12
C GLU A 74 -7.31 -6.43 -9.55
N TYR A 75 -7.88 -5.73 -10.53
CA TYR A 75 -8.18 -6.22 -11.88
C TYR A 75 -6.95 -6.75 -12.65
N ASP A 76 -5.78 -6.14 -12.45
CA ASP A 76 -4.53 -6.58 -13.08
C ASP A 76 -3.81 -7.69 -12.32
N ASP A 77 -4.13 -7.91 -11.05
CA ASP A 77 -3.55 -8.98 -10.25
C ASP A 77 -4.30 -10.30 -10.54
N PRO A 78 -3.71 -11.26 -11.27
CA PRO A 78 -4.36 -12.55 -11.54
C PRO A 78 -4.67 -13.37 -10.31
N SER A 79 -4.10 -13.02 -9.14
CA SER A 79 -4.39 -13.71 -7.88
C SER A 79 -5.48 -13.03 -7.07
N LEU A 80 -5.70 -11.72 -7.26
CA LEU A 80 -6.47 -10.85 -6.35
C LEU A 80 -5.93 -10.84 -4.90
N LEU A 81 -4.74 -11.38 -4.64
CA LEU A 81 -4.19 -11.59 -3.29
C LEU A 81 -3.07 -10.62 -2.93
N ARG A 82 -2.31 -10.11 -3.91
CA ARG A 82 -0.98 -9.53 -3.68
C ARG A 82 -1.00 -8.33 -2.75
N ASN A 83 -2.02 -7.49 -2.87
CA ASN A 83 -2.19 -6.32 -2.00
C ASN A 83 -2.46 -6.74 -0.55
N ALA A 84 -3.43 -7.65 -0.34
CA ALA A 84 -3.79 -8.19 0.97
C ALA A 84 -2.64 -8.97 1.62
N LEU A 85 -1.96 -9.82 0.85
CA LEU A 85 -0.78 -10.59 1.26
C LEU A 85 0.35 -9.66 1.69
N SER A 86 0.62 -8.61 0.92
CA SER A 86 1.64 -7.62 1.25
C SER A 86 1.36 -6.92 2.56
N PHE A 87 0.15 -6.39 2.76
CA PHE A 87 -0.17 -5.67 4.01
C PHE A 87 -0.10 -6.58 5.24
N GLN A 88 -0.58 -7.82 5.14
CA GLN A 88 -0.41 -8.81 6.22
C GLN A 88 1.07 -9.14 6.47
N PHE A 89 1.90 -9.18 5.42
CA PHE A 89 3.34 -9.33 5.58
C PHE A 89 3.98 -8.14 6.30
N PHE A 90 3.64 -6.91 5.96
CA PHE A 90 4.12 -5.71 6.66
C PHE A 90 3.77 -5.72 8.15
N GLU A 91 2.52 -6.04 8.50
CA GLU A 91 2.09 -6.19 9.90
C GLU A 91 2.93 -7.26 10.61
N SER A 92 3.18 -8.40 9.95
CA SER A 92 3.98 -9.50 10.52
C SER A 92 5.44 -9.13 10.84
N ILE A 93 5.99 -8.10 10.17
CA ILE A 93 7.34 -7.58 10.41
C ILE A 93 7.35 -6.31 11.27
N GLY A 94 6.21 -5.89 11.81
CA GLY A 94 6.07 -4.77 12.73
C GLY A 94 5.93 -3.40 12.06
N VAL A 95 5.50 -3.36 10.79
CA VAL A 95 5.12 -2.12 10.11
C VAL A 95 3.60 -2.07 10.07
N PRO A 96 2.95 -1.04 10.64
CA PRO A 96 1.51 -0.95 10.54
C PRO A 96 1.09 -0.86 9.07
N ALA A 97 0.03 -1.55 8.70
CA ALA A 97 -0.48 -1.60 7.34
C ALA A 97 -2.01 -1.63 7.35
N PRO A 98 -2.66 -1.25 6.23
CA PRO A 98 -4.12 -1.30 6.12
C PRO A 98 -4.67 -2.71 6.34
N ASP A 99 -5.75 -2.83 7.12
CA ASP A 99 -6.51 -4.07 7.18
C ASP A 99 -7.18 -4.35 5.83
N THR A 100 -7.24 -5.63 5.46
CA THR A 100 -7.86 -6.08 4.21
C THR A 100 -8.87 -7.19 4.47
N ARG A 101 -9.89 -7.26 3.63
CA ARG A 101 -10.86 -8.36 3.61
C ARG A 101 -11.37 -8.54 2.20
N HIS A 102 -11.25 -9.74 1.64
CA HIS A 102 -11.94 -10.10 0.40
C HIS A 102 -13.45 -10.09 0.61
N CYS A 103 -14.19 -9.71 -0.42
CA CYS A 103 -15.64 -9.62 -0.37
C CYS A 103 -16.28 -9.78 -1.75
N VAL A 104 -17.57 -10.10 -1.76
CA VAL A 104 -18.41 -10.01 -2.95
C VAL A 104 -19.17 -8.68 -2.91
N LEU A 105 -19.18 -7.96 -4.03
CA LEU A 105 -19.84 -6.67 -4.15
C LEU A 105 -21.02 -6.76 -5.11
N TYR A 106 -22.16 -6.22 -4.70
CA TYR A 106 -23.29 -5.91 -5.57
C TYR A 106 -23.46 -4.40 -5.67
N LEU A 107 -23.65 -3.87 -6.88
CA LEU A 107 -23.98 -2.47 -7.12
C LEU A 107 -25.32 -2.40 -7.85
N ASN A 108 -26.33 -1.78 -7.22
CA ASN A 108 -27.70 -1.73 -7.73
C ASN A 108 -28.22 -3.13 -8.12
N ASP A 109 -28.05 -4.08 -7.20
CA ASP A 109 -28.45 -5.48 -7.31
C ASP A 109 -27.75 -6.29 -8.42
N GLN A 110 -26.81 -5.69 -9.14
CA GLN A 110 -25.94 -6.38 -10.09
C GLN A 110 -24.65 -6.84 -9.42
N LEU A 111 -24.27 -8.10 -9.63
CA LEU A 111 -23.01 -8.64 -9.15
C LEU A 111 -21.84 -7.89 -9.82
N ALA A 112 -21.06 -7.18 -9.01
CA ALA A 112 -19.84 -6.51 -9.44
C ALA A 112 -18.60 -7.42 -9.31
N GLY A 113 -18.72 -8.56 -8.64
CA GLY A 113 -17.66 -9.57 -8.49
C GLY A 113 -16.91 -9.52 -7.16
N VAL A 114 -15.73 -10.14 -7.12
CA VAL A 114 -14.84 -10.22 -5.96
C VAL A 114 -13.99 -8.96 -5.86
N TYR A 115 -13.90 -8.40 -4.65
CA TYR A 115 -13.13 -7.19 -4.34
C TYR A 115 -12.25 -7.42 -3.11
N VAL A 116 -11.22 -6.59 -2.97
CA VAL A 116 -10.50 -6.41 -1.70
C VAL A 116 -10.96 -5.11 -1.05
N ARG A 117 -11.61 -5.22 0.12
CA ARG A 117 -11.92 -4.07 0.97
C ARG A 117 -10.72 -3.73 1.83
N ILE A 118 -10.14 -2.54 1.62
CA ILE A 118 -8.95 -2.02 2.28
C ILE A 118 -9.34 -0.87 3.23
N GLU A 119 -8.80 -0.88 4.45
CA GLU A 119 -8.94 0.22 5.41
C GLU A 119 -8.29 1.52 4.89
N GLY A 120 -9.02 2.65 4.95
CA GLY A 120 -8.43 3.95 4.62
C GLY A 120 -7.48 4.45 5.70
N VAL A 121 -6.24 4.81 5.32
CA VAL A 121 -5.18 5.32 6.21
C VAL A 121 -5.40 6.79 6.61
N LYS A 122 -6.49 7.04 7.33
CA LYS A 122 -6.88 8.36 7.84
C LYS A 122 -6.77 8.40 9.36
N SER A 123 -7.25 9.47 9.98
CA SER A 123 -7.26 9.63 11.45
C SER A 123 -7.82 8.43 12.22
N SER A 124 -8.81 7.72 11.66
CA SER A 124 -9.40 6.50 12.26
C SER A 124 -8.42 5.33 12.34
N PHE A 125 -7.59 5.11 11.32
CA PHE A 125 -6.56 4.06 11.28
C PHE A 125 -5.61 4.19 12.47
N PHE A 126 -5.07 5.40 12.64
CA PHE A 126 -4.12 5.74 13.69
C PHE A 126 -4.76 5.71 15.09
N ARG A 127 -6.01 6.17 15.22
CA ARG A 127 -6.73 6.16 16.51
C ARG A 127 -6.98 4.73 17.00
N GLN A 128 -7.42 3.82 16.12
CA GLN A 128 -7.67 2.41 16.46
C GLN A 128 -6.39 1.73 16.96
N ARG A 129 -5.25 2.06 16.36
CA ARG A 129 -3.92 1.54 16.74
C ARG A 129 -3.26 2.29 17.90
N ARG A 130 -3.95 3.26 18.54
CA ARG A 130 -3.42 4.12 19.62
C ARG A 130 -2.11 4.84 19.23
N MET A 131 -1.99 5.22 17.96
CA MET A 131 -0.83 5.89 17.38
C MET A 131 -1.17 7.36 17.05
N PRO A 132 -1.17 8.28 18.02
CA PRO A 132 -1.54 9.67 17.74
C PRO A 132 -0.56 10.31 16.75
N VAL A 133 -1.10 10.85 15.66
CA VAL A 133 -0.36 11.52 14.60
C VAL A 133 -0.77 12.97 14.43
N ARG A 134 0.22 13.83 14.18
CA ARG A 134 0.04 15.25 13.90
C ARG A 134 -0.42 15.44 12.46
N SER A 135 0.32 14.85 11.53
CA SER A 135 0.02 14.91 10.10
C SER A 135 0.13 13.58 9.40
N ILE A 136 -0.57 13.49 8.27
CA ILE A 136 -0.62 12.33 7.36
C ILE A 136 -0.49 12.87 5.94
N PHE A 137 0.50 12.38 5.21
CA PHE A 137 0.75 12.68 3.81
C PHE A 137 0.71 11.39 3.00
N TYR A 138 -0.08 11.37 1.93
CA TYR A 138 0.00 10.30 0.94
C TYR A 138 1.02 10.66 -0.13
N ALA A 139 1.90 9.72 -0.48
CA ALA A 139 2.74 9.80 -1.66
C ALA A 139 1.91 9.40 -2.89
N VAL A 140 1.67 10.34 -3.79
CA VAL A 140 0.68 10.20 -4.88
C VAL A 140 1.29 10.18 -6.29
N ASN A 141 2.59 10.45 -6.42
CA ASN A 141 3.36 10.32 -7.66
C ASN A 141 4.87 10.35 -7.36
N ASP A 142 5.70 10.15 -8.40
CA ASP A 142 7.16 10.02 -8.33
C ASP A 142 7.93 11.21 -7.71
N ASN A 143 7.29 12.38 -7.55
CA ASN A 143 7.90 13.51 -6.87
C ASN A 143 7.97 13.30 -5.34
N ALA A 144 7.31 12.28 -4.79
CA ALA A 144 7.45 11.85 -3.40
C ALA A 144 8.68 10.93 -3.22
N ASN A 145 9.85 11.38 -3.66
CA ASN A 145 11.10 10.59 -3.63
C ASN A 145 12.11 11.08 -2.57
N PHE A 146 11.69 12.03 -1.73
CA PHE A 146 12.50 12.73 -0.70
C PHE A 146 13.71 13.53 -1.24
N ALA A 147 13.83 13.72 -2.56
CA ALA A 147 14.85 14.58 -3.16
C ALA A 147 14.34 16.02 -3.31
N LEU A 148 15.26 16.96 -3.53
CA LEU A 148 14.89 18.31 -3.95
C LEU A 148 14.39 18.30 -5.39
N SER A 149 13.36 19.10 -5.71
CA SER A 149 12.85 19.25 -7.07
C SER A 149 13.94 19.81 -7.99
N THR A 150 14.15 19.18 -9.14
CA THR A 150 15.09 19.61 -10.17
C THR A 150 14.36 20.56 -11.12
N GLY A 151 14.21 21.83 -10.74
CA GLY A 151 13.55 22.86 -11.55
C GLY A 151 13.73 24.27 -10.97
N SER A 152 13.46 25.29 -11.79
CA SER A 152 13.71 26.71 -11.48
C SER A 152 12.84 27.31 -10.36
N SER A 153 11.82 26.58 -9.89
CA SER A 153 11.00 26.97 -8.73
C SER A 153 11.25 26.04 -7.55
N HIS A 154 12.01 26.51 -6.56
CA HIS A 154 12.18 25.89 -5.24
C HIS A 154 11.02 26.22 -4.29
N SER A 155 9.84 26.53 -4.82
CA SER A 155 8.66 26.80 -4.00
C SER A 155 8.21 25.53 -3.25
N GLU A 156 7.62 25.72 -2.07
CA GLU A 156 7.06 24.63 -1.25
C GLU A 156 6.10 23.75 -2.07
N ASN A 157 5.28 24.35 -2.94
CA ASN A 157 4.31 23.66 -3.78
C ASN A 157 4.99 22.75 -4.81
N SER A 158 6.03 23.23 -5.49
CA SER A 158 6.83 22.43 -6.43
C SER A 158 7.48 21.25 -5.71
N GLN A 159 8.09 21.51 -4.54
CA GLN A 159 8.82 20.53 -3.76
C GLN A 159 7.93 19.44 -3.12
N LEU A 160 6.66 19.76 -2.86
CA LEU A 160 5.69 18.82 -2.27
C LEU A 160 4.63 18.33 -3.27
N SER A 161 4.85 18.50 -4.57
CA SER A 161 3.91 18.09 -5.63
C SER A 161 3.58 16.59 -5.66
N GLY A 162 4.44 15.75 -5.07
CA GLY A 162 4.19 14.32 -4.89
C GLY A 162 3.41 13.95 -3.63
N TYR A 163 3.07 14.92 -2.78
CA TYR A 163 2.44 14.67 -1.49
C TYR A 163 1.05 15.31 -1.37
N SER A 164 0.06 14.50 -1.03
CA SER A 164 -1.26 14.99 -0.65
C SER A 164 -1.39 15.05 0.87
N LEU A 165 -1.67 16.22 1.42
CA LEU A 165 -1.94 16.39 2.85
C LEU A 165 -3.35 15.85 3.19
N ILE A 166 -3.42 14.78 3.98
CA ILE A 166 -4.68 14.11 4.37
C ILE A 166 -5.14 14.56 5.75
N ARG A 167 -4.19 14.79 6.66
CA ARG A 167 -4.41 15.35 8.01
C ARG A 167 -3.27 16.30 8.32
N GLY A 168 -3.60 17.46 8.89
CA GLY A 168 -2.65 18.49 9.26
C GLY A 168 -3.05 19.84 8.66
N ASN A 169 -2.15 20.80 8.70
CA ASN A 169 -2.36 22.14 8.17
C ASN A 169 -1.13 22.64 7.40
N THR A 170 -1.13 23.92 7.02
CA THR A 170 -0.03 24.55 6.28
C THR A 170 1.31 24.44 7.02
N GLU A 171 1.31 24.51 8.36
CA GLU A 171 2.55 24.37 9.12
C GLU A 171 3.09 22.93 9.10
N ASP A 172 2.22 21.92 9.01
CA ASP A 172 2.65 20.54 8.74
C ASP A 172 3.32 20.40 7.36
N ARG A 173 2.76 21.05 6.33
CA ARG A 173 3.38 21.05 4.98
C ARG A 173 4.76 21.70 5.03
N ARG A 174 4.90 22.87 5.67
CA ARG A 174 6.19 23.53 5.87
C ARG A 174 7.18 22.66 6.65
N ARG A 175 6.72 21.91 7.66
CA ARG A 175 7.58 20.94 8.38
C ARG A 175 8.10 19.84 7.45
N LEU A 176 7.25 19.25 6.62
CA LEU A 176 7.68 18.24 5.64
C LEU A 176 8.66 18.83 4.62
N HIS A 177 8.39 20.04 4.11
CA HIS A 177 9.29 20.77 3.23
C HIS A 177 10.67 20.97 3.86
N ARG A 178 10.73 21.50 5.09
CA ARG A 178 11.97 21.67 5.85
C ARG A 178 12.67 20.34 6.13
N PHE A 179 11.92 19.26 6.37
CA PHE A 179 12.49 17.92 6.54
C PHE A 179 13.23 17.49 5.26
N ILE A 180 12.61 17.63 4.09
CA ILE A 180 13.23 17.28 2.80
C ILE A 180 14.46 18.17 2.53
N GLN A 181 14.37 19.48 2.76
CA GLN A 181 15.52 20.38 2.63
C GLN A 181 16.71 19.95 3.51
N GLN A 182 16.46 19.76 4.81
CA GLN A 182 17.51 19.36 5.75
C GLN A 182 18.07 17.97 5.45
N LEU A 183 17.23 17.02 5.02
CA LEU A 183 17.66 15.69 4.57
C LEU A 183 18.66 15.81 3.42
N ASN A 184 18.48 16.75 2.50
CA ASN A 184 19.32 16.93 1.32
C ASN A 184 20.58 17.78 1.60
N MET A 185 20.50 18.77 2.51
CA MET A 185 21.60 19.71 2.80
C MET A 185 22.58 19.24 3.88
N LYS A 186 22.11 18.58 4.94
CA LYS A 186 22.98 18.17 6.06
C LYS A 186 24.00 17.12 5.60
N SER A 187 25.11 16.95 6.31
CA SER A 187 26.07 15.88 6.00
C SER A 187 26.70 15.32 7.27
N LYS A 188 27.40 14.18 7.13
CA LYS A 188 28.17 13.54 8.21
C LYS A 188 27.37 13.44 9.52
N MET A 189 27.91 13.91 10.63
CA MET A 189 27.31 13.78 11.95
C MET A 189 26.01 14.58 12.11
N ASP A 190 25.88 15.72 11.45
CA ASP A 190 24.64 16.53 11.53
C ASP A 190 23.48 15.83 10.83
N LEU A 191 23.75 15.18 9.69
CA LEU A 191 22.76 14.33 9.04
C LEU A 191 22.38 13.14 9.93
N PHE A 192 23.37 12.49 10.55
CA PHE A 192 23.13 11.36 11.45
C PHE A 192 22.18 11.74 12.60
N ARG A 193 22.50 12.82 13.33
CA ARG A 193 21.66 13.33 14.44
C ARG A 193 20.27 13.76 13.96
N PHE A 194 20.18 14.40 12.80
CA PHE A 194 18.92 14.80 12.19
C PHE A 194 18.03 13.60 11.88
N LEU A 195 18.58 12.55 11.25
CA LEU A 195 17.85 11.32 10.96
C LEU A 195 17.36 10.65 12.24
N GLN A 196 18.22 10.55 13.26
CA GLN A 196 17.83 9.97 14.56
C GLN A 196 16.73 10.77 15.28
N SER A 197 16.70 12.10 15.13
CA SER A 197 15.71 12.95 15.79
C SER A 197 14.40 13.05 15.02
N ARG A 198 14.41 12.90 13.70
CA ARG A 198 13.23 13.12 12.84
C ARG A 198 12.64 11.88 12.21
N VAL A 199 13.36 10.75 12.14
CA VAL A 199 12.86 9.52 11.53
C VAL A 199 12.74 8.43 12.59
N ASP A 200 11.63 7.70 12.55
CA ASP A 200 11.53 6.42 13.22
C ASP A 200 12.32 5.38 12.41
N ILE A 201 13.61 5.25 12.76
CA ILE A 201 14.58 4.44 12.03
C ILE A 201 14.15 2.96 12.00
N ASP A 202 13.63 2.42 13.10
CA ASP A 202 13.23 1.01 13.15
C ASP A 202 12.02 0.75 12.24
N ASN A 203 10.98 1.58 12.31
CA ASN A 203 9.83 1.50 11.40
C ASN A 203 10.26 1.64 9.94
N TYR A 204 11.14 2.61 9.62
CA TYR A 204 11.59 2.83 8.25
C TYR A 204 12.41 1.64 7.71
N LEU A 205 13.33 1.08 8.49
CA LEU A 205 14.15 -0.05 8.05
C LEU A 205 13.33 -1.35 7.92
N ARG A 206 12.30 -1.54 8.74
CA ARG A 206 11.32 -2.63 8.57
C ARG A 206 10.48 -2.42 7.31
N TRP A 207 10.01 -1.20 7.06
CA TRP A 207 9.30 -0.88 5.82
C TRP A 207 10.17 -1.12 4.59
N LEU A 208 11.44 -0.68 4.63
CA LEU A 208 12.41 -0.93 3.58
C LEU A 208 12.59 -2.42 3.34
N SER A 209 12.71 -3.20 4.42
CA SER A 209 12.78 -4.67 4.33
C SER A 209 11.53 -5.24 3.66
N GLY A 210 10.35 -4.75 4.03
CA GLY A 210 9.07 -5.14 3.44
C GLY A 210 9.01 -4.86 1.94
N ALA A 211 9.27 -3.62 1.53
CA ALA A 211 9.26 -3.19 0.14
C ALA A 211 10.27 -3.97 -0.73
N VAL A 212 11.46 -4.22 -0.19
CA VAL A 212 12.48 -5.06 -0.83
C VAL A 212 11.98 -6.49 -0.94
N LEU A 213 11.49 -7.11 0.13
CA LEU A 213 11.11 -8.53 0.11
C LEU A 213 9.87 -8.82 -0.74
N THR A 214 8.88 -7.92 -0.76
CA THR A 214 7.69 -8.07 -1.61
C THR A 214 7.96 -7.69 -3.07
N GLY A 215 9.00 -6.88 -3.31
CA GLY A 215 9.42 -6.48 -4.65
C GLY A 215 8.62 -5.32 -5.24
N ASN A 216 8.00 -4.47 -4.42
CA ASN A 216 7.30 -3.28 -4.90
C ASN A 216 8.29 -2.24 -5.41
N PHE A 217 8.45 -2.13 -6.74
CA PHE A 217 9.39 -1.20 -7.37
C PHE A 217 8.96 0.26 -7.21
N ASP A 218 7.66 0.54 -7.36
CA ASP A 218 7.11 1.89 -7.29
C ASP A 218 6.99 2.41 -5.85
N GLY A 219 6.93 1.49 -4.87
CA GLY A 219 6.77 1.74 -3.45
C GLY A 219 7.78 2.70 -2.81
N PHE A 220 8.89 3.02 -3.50
CA PHE A 220 9.93 3.91 -2.98
C PHE A 220 9.70 5.40 -3.29
N HIS A 221 8.91 5.70 -4.33
CA HIS A 221 8.64 7.07 -4.79
C HIS A 221 7.15 7.41 -4.78
N GLN A 222 6.30 6.40 -4.72
CA GLN A 222 4.85 6.50 -4.51
C GLN A 222 4.41 5.33 -3.63
N ASN A 223 3.09 5.10 -3.47
CA ASN A 223 2.60 3.87 -2.83
C ASN A 223 3.02 3.74 -1.34
N TYR A 224 3.06 4.87 -0.64
CA TYR A 224 3.27 4.91 0.81
C TYR A 224 2.56 6.09 1.48
N THR A 225 2.35 5.96 2.79
CA THR A 225 1.90 7.06 3.67
C THR A 225 3.04 7.50 4.57
N TRP A 226 3.29 8.80 4.64
CA TRP A 226 4.24 9.44 5.55
C TRP A 226 3.51 10.16 6.66
N TYR A 227 3.82 9.88 7.92
CA TYR A 227 3.06 10.42 9.06
C TYR A 227 3.98 10.91 10.18
N GLU A 228 3.60 12.00 10.86
CA GLU A 228 4.35 12.54 12.00
C GLU A 228 3.72 12.09 13.34
N LYS A 229 4.49 11.42 14.19
CA LYS A 229 4.05 11.02 15.53
C LYS A 229 3.97 12.22 16.46
N VAL A 230 2.88 12.36 17.22
CA VAL A 230 2.68 13.50 18.14
C VAL A 230 3.75 13.55 19.23
N LYS A 231 4.00 12.42 19.91
CA LYS A 231 4.87 12.38 21.11
C LYS A 231 6.35 12.63 20.80
N SER A 232 6.88 11.97 19.77
CA SER A 232 8.31 12.05 19.45
C SER A 232 8.65 13.09 18.38
N GLY A 233 7.65 13.59 17.64
CA GLY A 233 7.87 14.40 16.44
C GLY A 233 8.58 13.64 15.30
N LYS A 234 8.76 12.33 15.43
CA LYS A 234 9.39 11.51 14.39
C LYS A 234 8.39 11.13 13.31
N TYR A 235 8.87 11.04 12.09
CA TYR A 235 8.13 10.51 10.98
C TYR A 235 8.23 8.99 10.91
N GLY A 236 7.11 8.35 10.58
CA GLY A 236 7.04 6.95 10.17
C GLY A 236 6.45 6.81 8.78
N ILE A 237 6.49 5.58 8.27
CA ILE A 237 6.04 5.19 6.94
C ILE A 237 5.14 3.95 7.01
N LEU A 238 4.16 3.88 6.11
CA LEU A 238 3.22 2.76 5.93
C LEU A 238 3.12 2.42 4.43
N PRO A 239 2.94 1.14 4.06
CA PRO A 239 2.71 0.73 2.68
C PRO A 239 1.30 1.13 2.19
N TRP A 240 1.16 1.32 0.87
CA TRP A 240 -0.11 1.49 0.15
C TRP A 240 0.05 1.00 -1.30
N ASP A 241 -0.98 0.49 -2.00
CA ASP A 241 -0.89 -0.06 -3.38
C ASP A 241 0.29 -1.03 -3.59
N TYR A 242 0.11 -2.25 -3.09
CA TYR A 242 1.11 -3.33 -3.16
C TYR A 242 0.65 -4.49 -4.07
N GLU A 243 -0.19 -4.25 -5.07
CA GLU A 243 -0.58 -5.23 -6.09
C GLU A 243 0.59 -5.60 -7.02
N GLY A 244 1.49 -4.66 -7.33
CA GLY A 244 2.71 -4.89 -8.11
C GLY A 244 3.83 -5.54 -7.31
N THR A 245 3.61 -6.76 -6.83
CA THR A 245 4.52 -7.50 -5.94
C THR A 245 4.54 -9.01 -6.22
N TRP A 246 5.32 -9.76 -5.43
CA TRP A 246 5.32 -11.24 -5.45
C TRP A 246 5.51 -11.83 -6.86
N GLY A 247 6.49 -11.30 -7.59
CA GLY A 247 6.88 -11.78 -8.92
C GLY A 247 6.08 -11.19 -10.08
N ARG A 248 5.23 -10.19 -9.85
CA ARG A 248 4.55 -9.42 -10.91
C ARG A 248 4.68 -7.92 -10.72
N ASN A 249 4.55 -7.15 -11.80
CA ASN A 249 4.39 -5.70 -11.75
C ASN A 249 2.90 -5.31 -11.59
N CYS A 250 2.62 -4.01 -11.50
CA CYS A 250 1.27 -3.46 -11.32
C CYS A 250 0.29 -3.74 -12.47
N TYR A 251 0.77 -4.19 -13.64
CA TYR A 251 -0.04 -4.62 -14.78
C TYR A 251 -0.22 -6.14 -14.87
N GLY A 252 0.23 -6.87 -13.84
CA GLY A 252 0.17 -8.33 -13.79
C GLY A 252 1.23 -9.04 -14.64
N ALA A 253 2.19 -8.34 -15.26
CA ALA A 253 3.26 -8.99 -15.99
C ALA A 253 4.30 -9.59 -15.03
N LYS A 254 4.87 -10.75 -15.36
CA LYS A 254 5.93 -11.38 -14.55
C LYS A 254 7.18 -10.50 -14.56
N VAL A 255 7.86 -10.45 -13.42
CA VAL A 255 9.12 -9.72 -13.27
C VAL A 255 10.18 -10.58 -12.59
N ASN A 256 11.45 -10.23 -12.82
CA ASN A 256 12.55 -10.93 -12.19
C ASN A 256 12.54 -10.72 -10.67
N PRO A 257 12.94 -11.74 -9.89
CA PRO A 257 13.02 -11.66 -8.44
C PRO A 257 14.05 -10.62 -7.96
N ASN A 258 14.96 -10.14 -8.82
CA ASN A 258 15.95 -9.11 -8.50
C ASN A 258 15.52 -7.67 -8.88
N LEU A 259 14.28 -7.45 -9.35
CA LEU A 259 13.77 -6.15 -9.79
C LEU A 259 14.08 -5.03 -8.79
N VAL A 260 13.86 -5.30 -7.50
CA VAL A 260 14.21 -4.38 -6.41
C VAL A 260 15.55 -4.80 -5.82
N ARG A 261 16.55 -3.92 -5.82
CA ARG A 261 17.84 -4.22 -5.17
C ARG A 261 17.72 -4.20 -3.64
N ILE A 262 18.63 -4.87 -2.93
CA ILE A 262 18.60 -4.95 -1.46
C ILE A 262 18.68 -3.58 -0.78
N GLN A 263 19.37 -2.60 -1.38
CA GLN A 263 19.45 -1.24 -0.86
C GLN A 263 18.14 -0.45 -1.05
N GLY A 264 17.19 -0.95 -1.83
CA GLY A 264 16.02 -0.18 -2.26
C GLY A 264 16.38 1.08 -3.05
N TYR A 265 15.45 2.03 -3.06
CA TYR A 265 15.55 3.30 -3.79
C TYR A 265 15.13 4.49 -2.92
N ASN A 266 15.02 5.66 -3.54
CA ASN A 266 14.77 6.99 -2.96
C ASN A 266 15.95 7.64 -2.20
N LYS A 267 15.83 8.96 -1.99
CA LYS A 267 16.87 9.76 -1.36
C LYS A 267 17.07 9.40 0.12
N LEU A 268 15.99 9.21 0.87
CA LEU A 268 16.07 8.93 2.31
C LEU A 268 16.77 7.61 2.59
N THR A 269 16.45 6.55 1.86
CA THR A 269 17.12 5.25 1.96
C THR A 269 18.61 5.36 1.73
N GLY A 270 19.03 6.01 0.64
CA GLY A 270 20.46 6.20 0.33
C GLY A 270 21.20 6.97 1.43
N ARG A 271 20.53 7.97 2.04
CA ARG A 271 21.10 8.80 3.11
C ARG A 271 21.19 8.05 4.45
N LEU A 272 20.22 7.17 4.74
CA LEU A 272 20.27 6.28 5.90
C LEU A 272 21.37 5.23 5.74
N LEU A 273 21.38 4.50 4.62
CA LEU A 273 22.34 3.42 4.39
C LEU A 273 23.78 3.91 4.16
N ALA A 274 24.02 5.22 4.04
CA ALA A 274 25.38 5.76 4.09
C ALA A 274 26.06 5.56 5.47
N PHE A 275 25.28 5.42 6.55
CA PHE A 275 25.81 5.21 7.89
C PHE A 275 25.91 3.72 8.24
N ARG A 276 27.10 3.29 8.68
CA ARG A 276 27.35 1.89 9.10
C ARG A 276 26.34 1.42 10.15
N THR A 277 26.01 2.25 11.14
CA THR A 277 25.04 1.92 12.20
C THR A 277 23.67 1.49 11.64
N PHE A 278 23.14 2.25 10.67
CA PHE A 278 21.84 1.93 10.06
C PHE A 278 21.93 0.74 9.10
N ARG A 279 23.05 0.58 8.38
CA ARG A 279 23.29 -0.63 7.57
C ARG A 279 23.31 -1.89 8.41
N GLU A 280 24.01 -1.89 9.54
CA GLU A 280 24.07 -3.07 10.41
C GLU A 280 22.70 -3.40 11.03
N GLN A 281 21.92 -2.38 11.41
CA GLN A 281 20.53 -2.59 11.84
C GLN A 281 19.68 -3.19 10.73
N TYR A 282 19.77 -2.67 9.51
CA TYR A 282 19.03 -3.17 8.36
C TYR A 282 19.43 -4.61 7.98
N LYS A 283 20.72 -4.93 7.97
CA LYS A 283 21.23 -6.30 7.78
C LYS A 283 20.65 -7.27 8.81
N LYS A 284 20.65 -6.87 10.08
CA LYS A 284 20.11 -7.70 11.17
C LYS A 284 18.62 -7.96 10.96
N LEU A 285 17.84 -6.92 10.65
CA LEU A 285 16.41 -7.06 10.34
C LEU A 285 16.20 -7.98 9.14
N MET A 286 16.91 -7.77 8.04
CA MET A 286 16.76 -8.58 6.83
C MET A 286 17.10 -10.06 7.08
N LYS A 287 18.19 -10.36 7.80
CA LYS A 287 18.52 -11.74 8.22
C LYS A 287 17.39 -12.37 9.03
N GLN A 288 16.87 -11.65 10.03
CA GLN A 288 15.75 -12.12 10.85
C GLN A 288 14.48 -12.36 10.01
N HIS A 289 14.18 -11.48 9.06
CA HIS A 289 13.04 -11.64 8.17
C HIS A 289 13.21 -12.86 7.26
N LEU A 290 14.40 -13.07 6.67
CA LEU A 290 14.68 -14.29 5.91
C LEU A 290 14.63 -15.56 6.77
N GLU A 291 15.04 -15.53 8.03
CA GLU A 291 14.97 -16.72 8.88
C GLU A 291 13.53 -17.05 9.33
N ARG A 292 12.71 -16.02 9.57
CA ARG A 292 11.47 -16.18 10.37
C ARG A 292 10.18 -15.73 9.70
N ALA A 293 10.21 -14.68 8.89
CA ALA A 293 8.99 -14.05 8.35
C ALA A 293 8.78 -14.38 6.87
N PHE A 294 9.81 -14.19 6.05
CA PHE A 294 9.78 -14.36 4.61
C PHE A 294 10.21 -15.78 4.20
N THR A 295 9.51 -16.79 4.70
CA THR A 295 9.76 -18.21 4.41
C THR A 295 8.53 -18.84 3.78
N GLU A 296 8.70 -19.89 2.97
CA GLU A 296 7.56 -20.64 2.43
C GLU A 296 6.64 -21.15 3.55
N LYS A 297 7.21 -21.65 4.66
CA LYS A 297 6.47 -22.13 5.83
C LYS A 297 5.54 -21.08 6.46
N ARG A 298 5.84 -19.78 6.29
CA ARG A 298 5.05 -18.69 6.86
C ARG A 298 4.16 -18.00 5.84
N ILE A 299 4.64 -17.83 4.62
CA ILE A 299 3.91 -17.13 3.55
C ILE A 299 2.86 -18.06 2.92
N MET A 300 3.22 -19.30 2.60
CA MET A 300 2.34 -20.16 1.82
C MET A 300 1.04 -20.54 2.53
N PRO A 301 0.99 -20.81 3.85
CA PRO A 301 -0.28 -21.01 4.53
C PRO A 301 -1.23 -19.81 4.42
N LEU A 302 -0.70 -18.59 4.43
CA LEU A 302 -1.48 -17.37 4.23
C LEU A 302 -1.96 -17.26 2.79
N VAL A 303 -1.11 -17.55 1.80
CA VAL A 303 -1.48 -17.57 0.38
C VAL A 303 -2.60 -18.56 0.11
N TYR A 304 -2.47 -19.81 0.56
CA TYR A 304 -3.49 -20.83 0.33
C TYR A 304 -4.79 -20.48 1.03
N ARG A 305 -4.73 -20.01 2.28
CA ARG A 305 -5.94 -19.56 2.98
C ARG A 305 -6.67 -18.46 2.20
N LEU A 306 -5.97 -17.41 1.78
CA LEU A 306 -6.60 -16.32 1.00
C LEU A 306 -7.11 -16.81 -0.37
N HIS A 307 -6.39 -17.72 -1.02
CA HIS A 307 -6.77 -18.28 -2.32
C HIS A 307 -8.02 -19.16 -2.23
N ASP A 308 -8.04 -20.06 -1.24
CA ASP A 308 -9.14 -20.98 -1.00
C ASP A 308 -10.39 -20.22 -0.54
N GLU A 309 -10.24 -19.16 0.28
CA GLU A 309 -11.33 -18.27 0.72
C GLU A 309 -12.09 -17.61 -0.45
N ILE A 310 -11.44 -17.37 -1.60
CA ILE A 310 -12.06 -16.65 -2.73
C ILE A 310 -12.32 -17.51 -3.96
N ARG A 311 -11.84 -18.75 -3.99
CA ARG A 311 -11.77 -19.57 -5.22
C ARG A 311 -13.13 -19.73 -5.90
N GLU A 312 -14.16 -20.01 -5.13
CA GLU A 312 -15.51 -20.23 -5.64
C GLU A 312 -16.11 -18.93 -6.20
N ASP A 313 -16.05 -17.84 -5.43
CA ASP A 313 -16.57 -16.53 -5.83
C ASP A 313 -15.85 -15.97 -7.07
N VAL A 314 -14.54 -16.23 -7.23
CA VAL A 314 -13.79 -15.88 -8.44
C VAL A 314 -14.27 -16.65 -9.66
N GLY A 315 -14.67 -17.92 -9.50
CA GLY A 315 -15.28 -18.70 -10.57
C GLY A 315 -16.63 -18.15 -11.04
N ASN A 316 -17.34 -17.44 -10.16
CA ASN A 316 -18.62 -16.79 -10.42
C ASN A 316 -18.50 -15.30 -10.78
N ASP A 317 -17.28 -14.74 -10.81
CA ASP A 317 -17.05 -13.32 -11.03
C ASP A 317 -17.16 -12.98 -12.53
N PRO A 318 -18.18 -12.19 -12.95
CA PRO A 318 -18.41 -11.90 -14.37
C PRO A 318 -17.33 -10.99 -14.97
N TYR A 319 -16.46 -10.40 -14.14
CA TYR A 319 -15.42 -9.45 -14.54
C TYR A 319 -14.01 -9.94 -14.24
N MET A 320 -13.82 -11.25 -13.98
CA MET A 320 -12.49 -11.80 -13.80
C MET A 320 -11.70 -11.72 -15.12
N LYS A 321 -10.72 -10.82 -15.15
CA LYS A 321 -9.86 -10.56 -16.33
C LYS A 321 -9.10 -11.80 -16.81
N TRP A 322 -8.67 -12.64 -15.86
CA TRP A 322 -7.71 -13.71 -16.12
C TRP A 322 -8.40 -15.07 -16.19
N PRO A 323 -7.96 -15.96 -17.11
CA PRO A 323 -8.45 -17.33 -17.14
C PRO A 323 -8.27 -18.04 -15.79
N MET A 324 -9.23 -18.89 -15.42
CA MET A 324 -9.24 -19.51 -14.09
C MET A 324 -8.00 -20.38 -13.82
N ASN A 325 -7.43 -21.03 -14.84
CA ASN A 325 -6.17 -21.78 -14.71
C ASN A 325 -4.97 -20.87 -14.35
N VAL A 326 -4.98 -19.60 -14.76
CA VAL A 326 -3.97 -18.62 -14.35
C VAL A 326 -4.12 -18.32 -12.86
N PHE A 327 -5.34 -17.98 -12.42
CA PHE A 327 -5.65 -17.73 -11.00
C PHE A 327 -5.29 -18.92 -10.11
N LEU A 328 -5.66 -20.15 -10.51
CA LEU A 328 -5.36 -21.38 -9.76
C LEU A 328 -3.86 -21.63 -9.59
N ASN A 329 -3.03 -21.14 -10.50
CA ASN A 329 -1.58 -21.33 -10.49
C ASN A 329 -0.81 -20.20 -9.78
N GLU A 330 -1.47 -19.09 -9.41
CA GLU A 330 -0.79 -17.97 -8.76
C GLU A 330 -0.13 -18.31 -7.41
N PRO A 331 -0.69 -19.20 -6.55
CA PRO A 331 0.02 -19.65 -5.36
C PRO A 331 1.42 -20.20 -5.65
N GLU A 332 1.59 -20.99 -6.73
CA GLU A 332 2.91 -21.53 -7.10
C GLU A 332 3.85 -20.47 -7.67
N LYS A 333 3.31 -19.42 -8.32
CA LYS A 333 4.11 -18.25 -8.73
C LYS A 333 4.63 -17.48 -7.53
N ILE A 334 3.79 -17.27 -6.51
CA ILE A 334 4.20 -16.63 -5.26
C ILE A 334 5.24 -17.49 -4.53
N ARG A 335 5.04 -18.82 -4.46
CA ARG A 335 6.02 -19.76 -3.88
C ARG A 335 7.39 -19.65 -4.56
N THR A 336 7.39 -19.69 -5.89
CA THR A 336 8.62 -19.60 -6.70
C THR A 336 9.32 -18.27 -6.43
N TYR A 337 8.57 -17.16 -6.44
CA TYR A 337 9.11 -15.85 -6.11
C TYR A 337 9.73 -15.81 -4.72
N VAL A 338 9.06 -16.37 -3.70
CA VAL A 338 9.61 -16.40 -2.33
C VAL A 338 10.95 -17.13 -2.30
N LYS A 339 11.06 -18.30 -2.95
CA LYS A 339 12.32 -19.06 -3.01
C LYS A 339 13.44 -18.26 -3.69
N GLU A 340 13.19 -17.77 -4.90
CA GLU A 340 14.20 -17.05 -5.70
C GLU A 340 14.60 -15.71 -5.04
N ARG A 341 13.62 -14.99 -4.47
CA ARG A 341 13.87 -13.72 -3.79
C ARG A 341 14.74 -13.92 -2.55
N ARG A 342 14.52 -15.00 -1.79
CA ARG A 342 15.36 -15.35 -0.64
C ARG A 342 16.80 -15.64 -1.05
N GLU A 343 17.01 -16.37 -2.14
CA GLU A 343 18.34 -16.67 -2.68
C GLU A 343 19.07 -15.39 -3.10
N TYR A 344 18.39 -14.53 -3.87
CA TYR A 344 18.92 -13.24 -4.28
C TYR A 344 19.31 -12.36 -3.07
N VAL A 345 18.37 -12.14 -2.14
CA VAL A 345 18.62 -11.27 -0.98
C VAL A 345 19.68 -11.88 -0.05
N GLY A 346 19.67 -13.20 0.14
CA GLY A 346 20.68 -13.92 0.93
C GLY A 346 22.09 -13.73 0.37
N THR A 347 22.24 -13.71 -0.95
CA THR A 347 23.52 -13.42 -1.62
C THR A 347 23.88 -11.94 -1.50
N ALA A 348 22.95 -11.04 -1.81
CA ALA A 348 23.17 -9.60 -1.76
C ALA A 348 23.50 -9.08 -0.35
N LEU A 349 22.99 -9.74 0.70
CA LEU A 349 23.30 -9.40 2.10
C LEU A 349 24.79 -9.50 2.45
N LYS A 350 25.54 -10.35 1.75
CA LYS A 350 26.99 -10.50 1.94
C LYS A 350 27.78 -9.28 1.43
N GLN A 351 27.16 -8.48 0.57
CA GLN A 351 27.78 -7.34 -0.12
C GLN A 351 27.33 -5.98 0.46
N LEU A 352 26.29 -5.96 1.29
CA LEU A 352 25.78 -4.77 1.98
C LEU A 352 26.70 -4.38 3.14
#